data_AF-A0A6P0NFP9-F1
#
_entry.id   AF-A0A6P0NFP9-F1
#
_cell.length_a   1.000
_cell.length_b   1.000
_cell.length_c   1.000
_cell.angle_alpha   90.00
_cell.angle_beta   90.00
_cell.angle_gamma   90.00
#
_symmetry.space_group_name_H-M   'P 1'
#
loop_
_entity.id
_entity.type
_entity.pdbx_description
1 polymer ?
#
loop_
_entity_poly.entity_id
_entity_poly.type
_entity_poly.pdbx_seq_one_letter_code
_entity_poly.pdbx_strand_id
1 'polypeptide(L)'
;MSDCIKTQLNQEILACADVIYDLEKDPIIRLYLFQRSATEWVQMFTIHQIASDSFTKDLLLKEFQQLYTGIPLKKPLAYTDFVNWKSKIMKSPWGEKLWQYWEKQLGGELPILDLPTDLPRPSVVTYRSDSHEFKLNEELVSHLKQLQSDSISLFQITLSAFYVLLYRYTNQQDIIVNIPTENREGKKEFNDVAGNLASLVVVRSRSVAQRPGNLDGNTTFKELLIQVAQTVDQALKHEAYNYPLSQLLKQLKLKSNFRH
;
A
#
# COMPACT_ATOMS: atom_id res chain seq x y z
N MET A 1 -39.79 -3.38 -3.85
CA MET A 1 -38.79 -2.46 -4.46
C MET A 1 -38.03 -3.28 -5.48
N SER A 2 -38.23 -3.04 -6.79
CA SER A 2 -37.79 -3.98 -7.84
C SER A 2 -36.26 -4.00 -7.99
N ASP A 3 -35.70 -5.14 -8.41
CA ASP A 3 -34.27 -5.30 -8.65
C ASP A 3 -33.74 -4.31 -9.71
N CYS A 4 -34.62 -3.85 -10.62
CA CYS A 4 -34.30 -2.83 -11.62
C CYS A 4 -33.86 -1.48 -11.00
N ILE A 5 -34.50 -1.03 -9.91
CA ILE A 5 -34.12 0.24 -9.23
C ILE A 5 -32.76 0.09 -8.55
N LYS A 6 -32.47 -1.08 -7.96
CA LYS A 6 -31.15 -1.36 -7.36
C LYS A 6 -30.05 -1.38 -8.41
N THR A 7 -30.31 -2.02 -9.55
CA THR A 7 -29.34 -2.09 -10.65
C THR A 7 -29.06 -0.72 -11.25
N GLN A 8 -30.08 0.12 -11.44
CA GLN A 8 -29.91 1.49 -11.94
C GLN A 8 -29.11 2.37 -10.97
N LEU A 9 -29.46 2.34 -9.68
CA LEU A 9 -28.73 3.10 -8.65
C LEU A 9 -27.25 2.70 -8.58
N ASN A 10 -26.95 1.40 -8.68
CA ASN A 10 -25.56 0.93 -8.71
C ASN A 10 -24.79 1.44 -9.95
N GLN A 11 -25.44 1.51 -11.12
CA GLN A 11 -24.82 2.06 -12.33
C GLN A 11 -24.53 3.56 -12.19
N GLU A 12 -25.45 4.32 -11.61
CA GLU A 12 -25.26 5.76 -11.35
C GLU A 12 -24.12 6.00 -10.36
N ILE A 13 -24.05 5.21 -9.29
CA ILE A 13 -22.95 5.25 -8.32
C ILE A 13 -21.61 4.98 -8.99
N LEU A 14 -21.51 3.92 -9.80
CA LEU A 14 -20.27 3.57 -10.52
C LEU A 14 -19.87 4.66 -11.53
N ALA A 15 -20.82 5.19 -12.28
CA ALA A 15 -20.57 6.27 -13.23
C ALA A 15 -20.01 7.53 -12.54
N CYS A 16 -20.53 7.87 -11.35
CA CYS A 16 -20.00 8.98 -10.54
C CYS A 16 -18.61 8.69 -9.95
N ALA A 17 -18.30 7.44 -9.61
CA ALA A 17 -17.00 7.02 -9.09
C ALA A 17 -15.90 7.08 -10.16
N ASP A 18 -16.23 6.82 -11.42
CA ASP A 18 -15.29 6.79 -12.56
C ASP A 18 -15.01 8.18 -13.16
N VAL A 19 -15.65 9.23 -12.66
CA VAL A 19 -15.40 10.60 -13.15
C VAL A 19 -13.98 11.04 -12.79
N ILE A 20 -13.15 11.21 -13.83
CA ILE A 20 -11.76 11.69 -13.71
C ILE A 20 -11.73 13.09 -13.06
N TYR A 21 -10.69 13.35 -12.28
CA TYR A 21 -10.44 14.65 -11.66
C TYR A 21 -9.49 15.47 -12.53
N ASP A 22 -9.90 16.68 -12.90
CA ASP A 22 -8.97 17.74 -13.30
C ASP A 22 -8.43 18.39 -12.02
N LEU A 23 -7.23 17.97 -11.59
CA LEU A 23 -6.65 18.41 -10.31
C LEU A 23 -6.38 19.91 -10.21
N GLU A 24 -6.38 20.65 -11.32
CA GLU A 24 -6.19 22.10 -11.31
C GLU A 24 -7.50 22.87 -11.10
N LYS A 25 -8.64 22.24 -11.40
CA LYS A 25 -9.94 22.93 -11.45
C LYS A 25 -11.01 22.31 -10.56
N ASP A 26 -10.97 21.00 -10.39
CA ASP A 26 -12.00 20.26 -9.68
C ASP A 26 -11.81 20.30 -8.17
N PRO A 27 -12.91 20.26 -7.39
CA PRO A 27 -12.82 19.98 -5.97
C PRO A 27 -12.27 18.57 -5.75
N ILE A 28 -11.28 18.45 -4.88
CA ILE A 28 -10.61 17.18 -4.53
C ILE A 28 -11.56 16.19 -3.85
N ILE A 29 -12.62 16.69 -3.22
CA ILE A 29 -13.68 15.92 -2.58
C ILE A 29 -14.98 16.23 -3.29
N ARG A 30 -15.72 15.19 -3.68
CA ARG A 30 -17.08 15.30 -4.21
C ARG A 30 -18.01 14.50 -3.31
N LEU A 31 -19.20 15.08 -3.06
CA LEU A 31 -20.27 14.45 -2.31
C LEU A 31 -21.47 14.25 -3.24
N TYR A 32 -21.96 13.02 -3.29
CA TYR A 32 -23.16 12.66 -4.03
C TYR A 32 -24.22 12.15 -3.07
N LEU A 33 -25.47 12.49 -3.35
CA LEU A 33 -26.62 12.04 -2.59
C LEU A 33 -27.66 11.51 -3.57
N PHE A 34 -27.90 10.20 -3.52
CA PHE A 34 -28.83 9.50 -4.39
C PHE A 34 -30.10 9.17 -3.60
N GLN A 35 -31.26 9.57 -4.12
CA GLN A 35 -32.53 9.23 -3.49
C GLN A 35 -32.92 7.80 -3.84
N ARG A 36 -33.05 6.94 -2.83
CA ARG A 36 -33.54 5.57 -3.02
C ARG A 36 -35.04 5.46 -2.82
N SER A 37 -35.60 6.25 -1.90
CA SER A 37 -37.04 6.38 -1.66
C SER A 37 -37.36 7.73 -0.98
N ALA A 38 -38.62 7.96 -0.60
CA ALA A 38 -39.02 9.19 0.10
C ALA A 38 -38.26 9.41 1.43
N THR A 39 -37.79 8.34 2.07
CA THR A 39 -37.13 8.39 3.39
C THR A 39 -35.73 7.78 3.38
N GLU A 40 -35.27 7.27 2.24
CA GLU A 40 -33.96 6.61 2.12
C GLU A 40 -33.09 7.30 1.09
N TRP A 41 -31.85 7.58 1.50
CA TRP A 41 -30.83 8.19 0.66
C TRP A 41 -29.54 7.39 0.76
N VAL A 42 -28.80 7.33 -0.34
CA VAL A 42 -27.45 6.79 -0.39
C VAL A 42 -26.48 7.95 -0.53
N GLN A 43 -25.53 8.04 0.39
CA GLN A 43 -24.49 9.05 0.39
C GLN A 43 -23.19 8.43 -0.14
N MET A 44 -22.52 9.12 -1.06
CA MET A 44 -21.20 8.73 -1.55
C MET A 44 -20.22 9.89 -1.46
N PHE A 45 -19.06 9.63 -0.86
CA PHE A 45 -17.92 10.52 -0.91
C PHE A 45 -16.87 9.95 -1.86
N THR A 46 -16.40 10.77 -2.79
CA THR A 46 -15.23 10.45 -3.59
C THR A 46 -14.16 11.49 -3.29
N ILE A 47 -12.93 11.02 -3.05
CA ILE A 47 -11.79 11.86 -2.76
C ILE A 47 -10.60 11.39 -3.57
N HIS A 48 -9.92 12.33 -4.23
CA HIS A 48 -8.74 11.98 -5.02
C HIS A 48 -7.57 11.60 -4.10
N GLN A 49 -6.91 10.48 -4.40
CA GLN A 49 -5.83 9.91 -3.57
C GLN A 49 -4.63 10.85 -3.34
N ILE A 50 -4.47 11.91 -4.16
CA ILE A 50 -3.44 12.93 -3.94
C ILE A 50 -3.57 13.62 -2.57
N ALA A 51 -4.79 13.71 -2.04
CA ALA A 51 -5.08 14.39 -0.77
C ALA A 51 -5.58 13.45 0.32
N SER A 52 -5.67 12.14 0.06
CA SER A 52 -6.19 11.18 1.03
C SER A 52 -5.59 9.79 0.87
N ASP A 53 -5.25 9.19 1.99
CA ASP A 53 -5.07 7.75 2.13
C ASP A 53 -6.36 7.08 2.67
N SER A 54 -6.33 5.76 2.87
CA SER A 54 -7.46 5.00 3.43
C SER A 54 -7.86 5.51 4.82
N PHE A 55 -6.88 5.75 5.69
CA PHE A 55 -7.11 6.30 7.02
C PHE A 55 -7.86 7.65 6.97
N THR A 56 -7.46 8.55 6.08
CA THR A 56 -8.09 9.86 5.92
C THR A 56 -9.56 9.73 5.55
N LYS A 57 -9.93 8.73 4.73
CA LYS A 57 -11.33 8.48 4.38
C LYS A 57 -12.15 8.09 5.61
N ASP A 58 -11.61 7.19 6.45
CA ASP A 58 -12.26 6.75 7.68
C ASP A 58 -12.37 7.89 8.70
N LEU A 59 -11.29 8.69 8.84
CA LEU A 59 -11.27 9.88 9.70
C LEU A 59 -12.35 10.88 9.27
N LEU A 60 -12.40 11.23 7.98
CA LEU A 60 -13.39 12.18 7.45
C LEU A 60 -14.82 11.69 7.63
N LEU A 61 -15.08 10.39 7.44
CA LEU A 61 -16.40 9.81 7.67
C LEU A 61 -16.81 9.92 9.14
N LYS A 62 -15.89 9.60 10.05
CA LYS A 62 -16.10 9.71 11.51
C LYS A 62 -16.35 11.16 11.93
N GLU A 63 -15.54 12.09 11.45
CA GLU A 63 -15.66 13.52 11.75
C GLU A 63 -16.96 14.11 11.18
N PHE A 64 -17.38 13.68 9.99
CA PHE A 64 -18.66 14.07 9.40
C PHE A 64 -19.83 13.62 10.28
N GLN A 65 -19.82 12.39 10.80
CA GLN A 65 -20.85 11.90 11.72
C GLN A 65 -20.89 12.68 13.03
N GLN A 66 -19.73 13.04 13.58
CA GLN A 66 -19.63 13.87 14.78
C GLN A 66 -20.24 15.26 14.56
N LEU A 67 -19.87 15.93 13.48
CA LEU A 67 -20.44 17.23 13.12
C LEU A 67 -21.94 17.15 12.88
N TYR A 68 -22.40 16.10 12.19
CA TYR A 68 -23.82 15.88 11.92
C TYR A 68 -24.65 15.71 13.20
N THR A 69 -24.05 15.16 14.26
CA THR A 69 -24.67 14.99 15.57
C THR A 69 -24.46 16.17 16.52
N GLY A 70 -23.85 17.27 16.04
CA GLY A 70 -23.60 18.49 16.82
C GLY A 70 -22.38 18.42 17.74
N ILE A 71 -21.51 17.42 17.58
CA ILE A 71 -20.27 17.29 18.34
C ILE A 71 -19.18 18.15 17.66
N PRO A 72 -18.61 19.16 18.35
CA PRO A 72 -17.57 19.99 17.76
C PRO A 72 -16.26 19.21 17.62
N LEU A 73 -15.54 19.47 16.53
CA LEU A 73 -14.23 18.87 16.28
C LEU A 73 -13.09 19.71 16.86
N LYS A 74 -12.02 19.02 17.26
CA LYS A 74 -10.75 19.68 17.59
C LYS A 74 -10.07 20.09 16.29
N LYS A 75 -9.40 21.25 16.26
CA LYS A 75 -8.58 21.66 15.11
C LYS A 75 -7.40 20.67 14.93
N PRO A 76 -7.33 19.92 13.82
CA PRO A 76 -6.22 19.01 13.57
C PRO A 76 -4.96 19.78 13.15
N LEU A 77 -3.81 19.11 13.20
CA LEU A 77 -2.61 19.60 12.50
C LEU A 77 -2.86 19.60 10.99
N ALA A 78 -2.23 20.52 10.28
CA ALA A 78 -2.36 20.56 8.84
C ALA A 78 -1.43 19.51 8.20
N TYR A 79 -1.81 19.00 7.02
CA TYR A 79 -0.91 18.14 6.23
C TYR A 79 0.43 18.83 5.93
N THR A 80 0.43 20.16 5.79
CA THR A 80 1.66 20.95 5.62
C THR A 80 2.61 20.84 6.81
N ASP A 81 2.10 20.70 8.04
CA ASP A 81 2.93 20.47 9.23
C ASP A 81 3.66 19.13 9.15
N PHE A 82 2.95 18.09 8.70
CA PHE A 82 3.52 16.76 8.45
C PHE A 82 4.60 16.79 7.35
N VAL A 83 4.32 17.46 6.21
CA VAL A 83 5.29 17.61 5.11
C VAL A 83 6.54 18.36 5.57
N ASN A 84 6.37 19.44 6.33
CA ASN A 84 7.48 20.22 6.87
C ASN A 84 8.31 19.41 7.89
N TRP A 85 7.64 18.65 8.76
CA TRP A 85 8.32 17.74 9.69
C TRP A 85 9.14 16.69 8.94
N LYS A 86 8.56 16.02 7.94
CA LYS A 86 9.27 15.07 7.08
C LYS A 86 10.49 15.69 6.41
N SER A 87 10.34 16.89 5.83
CA SER A 87 11.45 17.61 5.19
C SER A 87 12.61 17.88 6.14
N LYS A 88 12.33 18.20 7.40
CA LYS A 88 13.36 18.40 8.44
C LYS A 88 14.08 17.09 8.78
N ILE A 89 13.36 15.99 8.91
CA ILE A 89 13.94 14.67 9.17
C ILE A 89 14.90 14.25 8.05
N MET A 90 14.48 14.41 6.79
CA MET A 90 15.32 14.07 5.63
C MET A 90 16.63 14.87 5.55
N LYS A 91 16.61 16.14 6.00
CA LYS A 91 17.81 17.01 6.03
C LYS A 91 18.70 16.80 7.26
N SER A 92 18.29 15.95 8.19
CA SER A 92 19.03 15.68 9.42
C SER A 92 20.04 14.54 9.22
N PRO A 93 21.02 14.36 10.14
CA PRO A 93 21.90 13.19 10.13
C PRO A 93 21.15 11.85 10.18
N TRP A 94 19.90 11.84 10.66
CA TRP A 94 19.05 10.66 10.61
C TRP A 94 18.60 10.35 9.18
N GLY A 95 18.22 11.36 8.40
CA GLY A 95 17.85 11.21 6.99
C GLY A 95 18.97 10.60 6.15
N GLU A 96 20.22 10.95 6.44
CA GLU A 96 21.41 10.35 5.81
C GLU A 96 21.53 8.84 6.12
N LYS A 97 21.26 8.42 7.37
CA LYS A 97 21.24 6.99 7.73
C LYS A 97 20.14 6.23 7.00
N LEU A 98 18.97 6.84 6.83
CA LEU A 98 17.88 6.26 6.05
C LEU A 98 18.29 6.09 4.58
N TRP A 99 18.92 7.12 4.00
CA TRP A 99 19.44 7.06 2.64
C TRP A 99 20.45 5.92 2.47
N GLN A 100 21.46 5.82 3.34
CA GLN A 100 22.48 4.78 3.28
C GLN A 100 21.90 3.36 3.39
N TYR A 101 20.87 3.18 4.23
CA TYR A 101 20.15 1.91 4.28
C TYR A 101 19.52 1.57 2.92
N TRP A 102 18.77 2.51 2.33
CA TRP A 102 18.08 2.27 1.07
C TRP A 102 19.02 2.13 -0.12
N GLU A 103 20.12 2.88 -0.14
CA GLU A 103 21.19 2.74 -1.13
C GLU A 103 21.81 1.34 -1.05
N LYS A 104 22.05 0.82 0.16
CA LYS A 104 22.52 -0.55 0.33
C LYS A 104 21.47 -1.59 -0.09
N GLN A 105 20.21 -1.38 0.24
CA GLN A 105 19.15 -2.35 -0.06
C GLN A 105 18.81 -2.40 -1.56
N LEU A 106 18.76 -1.25 -2.21
CA LEU A 106 18.35 -1.09 -3.62
C LEU A 106 19.53 -0.80 -4.55
N GLY A 107 20.76 -0.92 -4.05
CA GLY A 107 21.97 -0.84 -4.87
C GLY A 107 22.06 -1.98 -5.88
N GLY A 108 22.84 -1.71 -6.94
CA GLY A 108 23.02 -2.62 -8.06
C GLY A 108 21.85 -2.64 -9.04
N GLU A 109 21.81 -3.67 -9.87
CA GLU A 109 20.70 -3.87 -10.81
C GLU A 109 19.44 -4.29 -10.04
N LEU A 110 18.30 -3.64 -10.33
CA LEU A 110 17.01 -4.02 -9.78
C LEU A 110 16.31 -5.00 -10.72
N PRO A 111 15.90 -6.19 -10.23
CA PRO A 111 15.18 -7.15 -11.05
C PRO A 111 13.82 -6.59 -11.47
N ILE A 112 13.48 -6.79 -12.74
CA ILE A 112 12.11 -6.64 -13.22
C ILE A 112 11.46 -8.02 -13.11
N LEU A 113 10.32 -8.09 -12.41
CA LEU A 113 9.57 -9.33 -12.27
C LEU A 113 9.01 -9.76 -13.64
N ASP A 114 9.36 -10.98 -14.06
CA ASP A 114 8.99 -11.58 -15.35
C ASP A 114 7.86 -12.59 -15.15
N LEU A 115 6.68 -12.07 -14.82
CA LEU A 115 5.48 -12.90 -14.68
C LEU A 115 5.00 -13.36 -16.08
N PRO A 116 4.56 -14.62 -16.21
CA PRO A 116 3.87 -15.06 -17.42
C PRO A 116 2.62 -14.21 -17.61
N THR A 117 2.54 -13.55 -18.77
CA THR A 117 1.42 -12.66 -19.12
C THR A 117 0.64 -13.26 -20.29
N ASP A 118 -0.69 -13.19 -20.21
CA ASP A 118 -1.57 -13.66 -21.29
C ASP A 118 -1.56 -12.72 -22.50
N LEU A 119 -1.20 -11.45 -22.28
CA LEU A 119 -1.18 -10.40 -23.28
C LEU A 119 0.12 -9.58 -23.18
N PRO A 120 0.63 -9.07 -24.33
CA PRO A 120 1.79 -8.18 -24.30
C PRO A 120 1.48 -6.92 -23.48
N ARG A 121 2.46 -6.48 -22.70
CA ARG A 121 2.31 -5.25 -21.91
C ARG A 121 2.06 -4.06 -22.84
N PRO A 122 0.95 -3.32 -22.69
CA PRO A 122 0.67 -2.16 -23.52
C PRO A 122 1.71 -1.06 -23.30
N SER A 123 1.97 -0.25 -24.33
CA SER A 123 2.96 0.84 -24.28
C SER A 123 2.53 2.01 -23.39
N VAL A 124 1.22 2.11 -23.12
CA VAL A 124 0.58 3.11 -22.26
C VAL A 124 -0.27 2.36 -21.23
N VAL A 125 -0.19 2.78 -19.96
CA VAL A 125 -0.96 2.20 -18.87
C VAL A 125 -2.44 2.51 -19.07
N THR A 126 -3.29 1.48 -19.06
CA THR A 126 -4.74 1.63 -19.29
C THR A 126 -5.55 1.78 -18.01
N TYR A 127 -4.91 1.60 -16.84
CA TYR A 127 -5.53 1.58 -15.50
C TYR A 127 -6.70 0.60 -15.32
N ARG A 128 -6.93 -0.29 -16.30
CA ARG A 128 -7.94 -1.35 -16.20
C ARG A 128 -7.41 -2.42 -15.26
N SER A 129 -8.19 -2.75 -14.23
CA SER A 129 -7.91 -3.83 -13.30
C SER A 129 -9.17 -4.62 -13.01
N ASP A 130 -9.00 -5.87 -12.61
CA ASP A 130 -10.04 -6.72 -12.06
C ASP A 130 -9.54 -7.33 -10.75
N SER A 131 -10.45 -7.82 -9.91
CA SER A 131 -10.11 -8.41 -8.60
C SER A 131 -10.67 -9.81 -8.48
N HIS A 132 -9.80 -10.77 -8.19
CA HIS A 132 -10.19 -12.14 -7.88
C HIS A 132 -10.02 -12.40 -6.38
N GLU A 133 -11.13 -12.50 -5.67
CA GLU A 133 -11.16 -12.82 -4.25
C GLU A 133 -11.27 -14.33 -4.04
N PHE A 134 -10.44 -14.86 -3.14
CA PHE A 134 -10.52 -16.24 -2.67
C PHE A 134 -10.35 -16.30 -1.16
N LYS A 135 -10.83 -17.39 -0.55
CA LYS A 135 -10.74 -17.61 0.89
C LYS A 135 -9.86 -18.82 1.18
N LEU A 136 -8.98 -18.69 2.17
CA LEU A 136 -8.27 -19.83 2.75
C LEU A 136 -9.22 -20.55 3.71
N ASN A 137 -9.20 -21.88 3.71
CA ASN A 137 -10.00 -22.64 4.66
C ASN A 137 -9.50 -22.44 6.10
N GLU A 138 -10.37 -22.68 7.08
CA GLU A 138 -10.08 -22.41 8.49
C GLU A 138 -8.92 -23.26 9.02
N GLU A 139 -8.81 -24.51 8.56
CA GLU A 139 -7.74 -25.43 8.93
C GLU A 139 -6.37 -24.88 8.53
N LEU A 140 -6.22 -24.40 7.28
CA LEU A 140 -4.98 -23.80 6.80
C LEU A 140 -4.66 -22.51 7.57
N VAL A 141 -5.66 -21.66 7.83
CA VAL A 141 -5.46 -20.44 8.62
C VAL A 141 -4.99 -20.78 10.03
N SER A 142 -5.55 -21.83 10.65
CA SER A 142 -5.11 -22.32 11.95
C SER A 142 -3.64 -22.76 11.94
N HIS A 143 -3.24 -23.57 10.96
CA HIS A 143 -1.85 -23.99 10.79
C HIS A 143 -0.90 -22.81 10.54
N LEU A 144 -1.30 -21.81 9.75
CA LEU A 144 -0.47 -20.63 9.52
C LEU A 144 -0.29 -19.81 10.81
N LYS A 145 -1.34 -19.68 11.63
CA LYS A 145 -1.25 -18.98 12.92
C LYS A 145 -0.32 -19.68 13.90
N GLN A 146 -0.21 -21.01 13.84
CA GLN A 146 0.75 -21.76 14.66
C GLN A 146 2.23 -21.47 14.31
N LEU A 147 2.51 -20.92 13.12
CA LEU A 147 3.85 -20.50 12.73
C LEU A 147 4.24 -19.13 13.30
N GLN A 148 3.31 -18.40 13.91
CA GLN A 148 3.60 -17.10 14.51
C GLN A 148 4.51 -17.24 15.73
N SER A 149 5.29 -16.19 16.00
CA SER A 149 6.10 -16.04 17.21
C SER A 149 6.21 -14.55 17.55
N ASP A 150 6.85 -14.22 18.67
CA ASP A 150 7.06 -12.83 19.10
C ASP A 150 7.75 -11.96 18.02
N SER A 151 8.54 -12.58 17.14
CA SER A 151 9.28 -11.90 16.06
C SER A 151 8.75 -12.20 14.66
N ILE A 152 7.68 -12.98 14.51
CA ILE A 152 7.12 -13.38 13.20
C ILE A 152 5.59 -13.25 13.21
N SER A 153 5.10 -12.31 12.41
CA SER A 153 3.69 -12.06 12.18
C SER A 153 3.08 -12.95 11.09
N LEU A 154 1.76 -13.09 11.10
CA LEU A 154 1.01 -13.75 10.01
C LEU A 154 1.27 -13.08 8.65
N PHE A 155 1.45 -11.75 8.64
CA PHE A 155 1.81 -10.99 7.44
C PHE A 155 3.17 -11.43 6.86
N GLN A 156 4.20 -11.57 7.69
CA GLN A 156 5.51 -12.02 7.22
C GLN A 156 5.47 -13.47 6.70
N ILE A 157 4.63 -14.33 7.30
CA ILE A 157 4.39 -15.70 6.83
C ILE A 157 3.75 -15.71 5.45
N THR A 158 2.65 -14.97 5.25
CA THR A 158 1.96 -14.91 3.96
C THR A 158 2.81 -14.22 2.89
N LEU A 159 3.55 -13.18 3.24
CA LEU A 159 4.51 -12.54 2.34
C LEU A 159 5.63 -13.50 1.90
N SER A 160 6.14 -14.33 2.81
CA SER A 160 7.15 -15.36 2.49
C SER A 160 6.58 -16.41 1.53
N ALA A 161 5.34 -16.85 1.76
CA ALA A 161 4.63 -17.73 0.83
C ALA A 161 4.41 -17.06 -0.54
N PHE A 162 4.12 -15.77 -0.57
CA PHE A 162 3.98 -14.99 -1.80
C PHE A 162 5.30 -14.91 -2.58
N TYR A 163 6.45 -14.72 -1.92
CA TYR A 163 7.76 -14.82 -2.57
C TYR A 163 7.98 -16.20 -3.20
N VAL A 164 7.66 -17.29 -2.48
CA VAL A 164 7.75 -18.64 -3.04
C VAL A 164 6.87 -18.79 -4.27
N LEU A 165 5.64 -18.28 -4.23
CA LEU A 165 4.73 -18.28 -5.38
C LEU A 165 5.35 -17.57 -6.59
N LEU A 166 5.85 -16.35 -6.39
CA LEU A 166 6.50 -15.57 -7.45
C LEU A 166 7.72 -16.30 -8.02
N TYR A 167 8.56 -16.90 -7.17
CA TYR A 167 9.67 -17.73 -7.62
C TYR A 167 9.18 -18.93 -8.44
N ARG A 168 8.10 -19.61 -8.04
CA ARG A 168 7.57 -20.76 -8.80
C ARG A 168 7.07 -20.38 -10.19
N TYR A 169 6.54 -19.17 -10.36
CA TYR A 169 6.07 -18.67 -11.66
C TYR A 169 7.20 -18.13 -12.55
N THR A 170 8.23 -17.53 -11.95
CA THR A 170 9.24 -16.75 -12.70
C THR A 170 10.62 -17.40 -12.73
N ASN A 171 10.88 -18.35 -11.82
CA ASN A 171 12.21 -18.88 -11.50
C ASN A 171 13.24 -17.80 -11.10
N GLN A 172 12.79 -16.58 -10.77
CA GLN A 172 13.65 -15.47 -10.34
C GLN A 172 13.97 -15.57 -8.85
N GLN A 173 15.25 -15.51 -8.49
CA GLN A 173 15.71 -15.59 -7.10
C GLN A 173 15.77 -14.24 -6.39
N ASP A 174 15.89 -13.16 -7.17
CA ASP A 174 15.88 -11.78 -6.72
C ASP A 174 14.54 -11.15 -7.07
N ILE A 175 13.73 -10.91 -6.04
CA ILE A 175 12.34 -10.46 -6.18
C ILE A 175 12.14 -9.24 -5.28
N ILE A 176 11.45 -8.24 -5.83
CA ILE A 176 11.05 -7.03 -5.11
C ILE A 176 9.54 -7.00 -4.98
N VAL A 177 9.05 -6.84 -3.76
CA VAL A 177 7.62 -6.63 -3.45
C VAL A 177 7.47 -5.31 -2.70
N ASN A 178 6.51 -4.50 -3.11
CA ASN A 178 6.13 -3.28 -2.41
C ASN A 178 5.02 -3.60 -1.41
N ILE A 179 5.17 -3.09 -0.18
CA ILE A 179 4.17 -3.22 0.89
C ILE A 179 3.57 -1.84 1.13
N PRO A 180 2.25 -1.67 1.02
CA PRO A 180 1.59 -0.43 1.39
C PRO A 180 1.59 -0.26 2.91
N THR A 181 1.87 0.95 3.36
CA THR A 181 1.96 1.31 4.77
C THR A 181 1.37 2.69 5.02
N GLU A 182 1.06 2.96 6.27
CA GLU A 182 0.59 4.26 6.74
C GLU A 182 1.71 4.94 7.53
N ASN A 183 2.22 6.09 7.05
CA ASN A 183 3.29 6.84 7.72
C ASN A 183 2.80 7.63 8.95
N ARG A 184 2.03 6.99 9.81
CA ARG A 184 1.46 7.59 11.02
C ARG A 184 2.25 7.15 12.27
N GLU A 185 3.04 6.09 12.15
CA GLU A 185 3.89 5.57 13.21
C GLU A 185 5.21 6.36 13.32
N GLY A 186 5.23 7.41 14.14
CA GLY A 186 6.47 8.15 14.42
C GLY A 186 6.26 9.38 15.30
N LYS A 187 5.16 10.09 15.11
CA LYS A 187 4.74 11.18 16.00
C LYS A 187 3.23 11.16 16.16
N LYS A 188 2.76 10.81 17.36
CA LYS A 188 1.33 10.62 17.68
C LYS A 188 0.43 11.80 17.28
N GLU A 189 0.99 13.01 17.23
CA GLU A 189 0.26 14.21 16.81
C GLU A 189 -0.19 14.18 15.34
N PHE A 190 0.47 13.39 14.48
CA PHE A 190 0.10 13.25 13.08
C PHE A 190 -0.89 12.11 12.80
N ASN A 191 -1.24 11.32 13.83
CA ASN A 191 -2.17 10.20 13.66
C ASN A 191 -3.52 10.67 13.09
N ASP A 192 -4.00 11.82 13.54
CA ASP A 192 -5.29 12.39 13.14
C ASP A 192 -5.18 13.44 12.01
N VAL A 193 -4.07 13.46 11.27
CA VAL A 193 -3.94 14.38 10.12
C VAL A 193 -4.63 13.81 8.89
N ALA A 194 -5.56 14.57 8.33
CA ALA A 194 -6.13 14.32 7.02
C ALA A 194 -5.10 14.65 5.91
N GLY A 195 -4.84 13.69 5.02
CA GLY A 195 -3.90 13.86 3.92
C GLY A 195 -3.50 12.53 3.27
N ASN A 196 -2.67 12.58 2.24
CA ASN A 196 -2.03 11.37 1.73
C ASN A 196 -0.73 11.10 2.50
N LEU A 197 -0.80 10.21 3.50
CA LEU A 197 0.35 9.73 4.26
C LEU A 197 0.75 8.30 3.87
N ALA A 198 0.04 7.70 2.91
CA ALA A 198 0.36 6.37 2.41
C ALA A 198 1.77 6.33 1.81
N SER A 199 2.43 5.19 1.97
CA SER A 199 3.75 4.93 1.41
C SER A 199 3.86 3.48 0.96
N LEU A 200 4.95 3.22 0.24
CA LEU A 200 5.32 1.90 -0.23
C LEU A 200 6.71 1.58 0.32
N VAL A 201 6.78 0.53 1.13
CA VAL A 201 8.04 -0.07 1.56
C VAL A 201 8.49 -1.05 0.51
N VAL A 202 9.72 -0.90 0.05
CA VAL A 202 10.34 -1.85 -0.85
C VAL A 202 10.97 -2.97 -0.02
N VAL A 203 10.51 -4.20 -0.21
CA VAL A 203 11.16 -5.39 0.34
C VAL A 203 11.78 -6.16 -0.81
N ARG A 204 13.10 -6.35 -0.76
CA ARG A 204 13.86 -7.11 -1.76
C ARG A 204 14.38 -8.39 -1.12
N SER A 205 14.04 -9.54 -1.70
CA SER A 205 14.59 -10.83 -1.29
C SER A 205 15.47 -11.38 -2.41
N ARG A 206 16.77 -11.54 -2.13
CA ARG A 206 17.80 -12.00 -3.09
C ARG A 206 18.03 -13.52 -3.09
N SER A 207 17.28 -14.27 -2.27
CA SER A 207 17.56 -15.68 -1.98
C SER A 207 16.29 -16.53 -1.89
N VAL A 208 15.23 -16.18 -2.64
CA VAL A 208 13.93 -16.87 -2.55
C VAL A 208 14.03 -18.37 -2.85
N ALA A 209 15.07 -18.81 -3.56
CA ALA A 209 15.23 -20.22 -3.90
C ALA A 209 16.68 -20.67 -4.17
N GLN A 210 17.46 -20.82 -3.11
CA GLN A 210 18.43 -21.92 -3.13
C GLN A 210 17.62 -23.22 -2.98
N ARG A 211 17.36 -23.90 -4.12
CA ARG A 211 16.41 -25.03 -4.33
C ARG A 211 16.19 -25.94 -3.11
N PRO A 212 14.97 -26.38 -2.77
CA PRO A 212 14.79 -27.58 -1.96
C PRO A 212 14.95 -28.80 -2.87
N GLY A 213 16.16 -29.37 -2.94
CA GLY A 213 16.35 -30.56 -3.79
C GLY A 213 17.77 -31.07 -4.06
N ASN A 214 18.83 -30.46 -3.54
CA ASN A 214 20.13 -31.12 -3.50
C ASN A 214 20.84 -30.81 -2.19
N LEU A 215 21.44 -31.83 -1.60
CA LEU A 215 22.35 -31.71 -0.46
C LEU A 215 23.51 -30.83 -0.91
N ASP A 216 23.71 -29.70 -0.22
CA ASP A 216 24.93 -28.85 -0.15
C ASP A 216 24.65 -27.32 -0.16
N GLY A 217 23.40 -26.86 -0.22
CA GLY A 217 23.10 -25.44 0.04
C GLY A 217 21.65 -25.02 -0.14
N ASN A 218 20.74 -25.46 0.73
CA ASN A 218 19.30 -25.21 0.58
C ASN A 218 18.78 -24.22 1.62
N THR A 219 18.15 -23.13 1.16
CA THR A 219 17.36 -22.26 2.04
C THR A 219 16.02 -22.94 2.32
N THR A 220 15.76 -23.31 3.57
CA THR A 220 14.45 -23.86 3.96
C THR A 220 13.38 -22.77 3.96
N PHE A 221 12.08 -23.13 3.91
CA PHE A 221 11.00 -22.15 4.08
C PHE A 221 11.15 -21.36 5.39
N LYS A 222 11.61 -22.03 6.46
CA LYS A 222 11.89 -21.40 7.75
C LYS A 222 12.98 -20.32 7.65
N GLU A 223 14.06 -20.59 6.92
CA GLU A 223 15.14 -19.63 6.71
C GLU A 223 14.68 -18.45 5.84
N LEU A 224 13.94 -18.72 4.77
CA LEU A 224 13.32 -17.66 3.96
C LEU A 224 12.41 -16.78 4.82
N LEU A 225 11.56 -17.40 5.65
CA LEU A 225 10.66 -16.70 6.55
C LEU A 225 11.42 -15.79 7.52
N ILE A 226 12.51 -16.26 8.12
CA ILE A 226 13.36 -15.45 9.00
C ILE A 226 13.99 -14.28 8.23
N GLN A 227 14.51 -14.52 7.02
CA GLN A 227 15.11 -13.48 6.18
C GLN A 227 14.10 -12.41 5.76
N VAL A 228 12.91 -12.83 5.31
CA VAL A 228 11.82 -11.92 4.94
C VAL A 228 11.36 -11.13 6.16
N ALA A 229 11.17 -11.78 7.31
CA ALA A 229 10.77 -11.10 8.55
C ALA A 229 11.79 -10.02 8.95
N GLN A 230 13.09 -10.35 8.96
CA GLN A 230 14.15 -9.39 9.23
C GLN A 230 14.18 -8.26 8.22
N THR A 231 13.99 -8.55 6.93
CA THR A 231 13.99 -7.53 5.88
C THR A 231 12.81 -6.59 6.06
N VAL A 232 11.62 -7.10 6.34
CA VAL A 232 10.41 -6.32 6.64
C VAL A 232 10.64 -5.43 7.86
N ASP A 233 11.14 -5.98 8.96
CA ASP A 233 11.38 -5.22 10.19
C ASP A 233 12.38 -4.09 9.98
N GLN A 234 13.47 -4.37 9.25
CA GLN A 234 14.45 -3.34 8.91
C GLN A 234 13.82 -2.30 7.98
N ALA A 235 13.08 -2.72 6.96
CA ALA A 235 12.49 -1.81 6.00
C ALA A 235 11.46 -0.88 6.67
N LEU A 236 10.60 -1.41 7.56
CA LEU A 236 9.65 -0.62 8.35
C LEU A 236 10.34 0.35 9.32
N LYS A 237 11.42 -0.07 10.00
CA LYS A 237 12.21 0.83 10.87
C LYS A 237 12.81 2.01 10.10
N HIS A 238 13.17 1.81 8.83
CA HIS A 238 13.70 2.84 7.96
C HIS A 238 12.62 3.55 7.13
N GLU A 239 11.38 3.06 7.16
CA GLU A 239 10.21 3.74 6.63
C GLU A 239 9.56 4.69 7.64
N ALA A 240 9.52 4.34 8.93
CA ALA A 240 8.90 5.15 9.98
C ALA A 240 9.39 6.62 10.01
N TYR A 241 10.52 6.91 9.35
CA TYR A 241 11.13 8.23 9.21
C TYR A 241 11.33 8.70 7.74
N ASN A 242 10.79 7.92 6.80
CA ASN A 242 10.45 8.13 5.39
C ASN A 242 11.48 8.85 4.50
N TYR A 243 12.18 8.05 3.70
CA TYR A 243 12.75 8.49 2.44
C TYR A 243 11.71 8.22 1.32
N PRO A 244 11.09 9.24 0.69
CA PRO A 244 10.03 9.01 -0.30
C PRO A 244 10.52 8.12 -1.44
N LEU A 245 9.76 7.08 -1.81
CA LEU A 245 10.13 6.18 -2.91
C LEU A 245 10.43 6.95 -4.21
N SER A 246 9.69 8.02 -4.49
CA SER A 246 9.94 8.88 -5.65
C SER A 246 11.31 9.58 -5.60
N GLN A 247 11.75 10.03 -4.42
CA GLN A 247 13.10 10.56 -4.23
C GLN A 247 14.14 9.44 -4.33
N LEU A 248 13.82 8.24 -3.82
CA LEU A 248 14.73 7.09 -3.81
C LEU A 248 15.05 6.66 -5.24
N LEU A 249 14.01 6.49 -6.05
CA LEU A 249 14.12 6.20 -7.47
C LEU A 249 14.91 7.28 -8.22
N LYS A 250 14.66 8.56 -7.91
CA LYS A 250 15.36 9.69 -8.53
C LYS A 250 16.86 9.69 -8.21
N GLN A 251 17.24 9.47 -6.95
CA GLN A 251 18.65 9.50 -6.54
C GLN A 251 19.41 8.25 -6.97
N LEU A 252 18.77 7.08 -6.97
CA LEU A 252 19.35 5.85 -7.52
C LEU A 252 19.42 5.84 -9.06
N LYS A 253 18.94 6.91 -9.72
CA LYS A 253 18.87 7.03 -11.18
C LYS A 253 18.20 5.83 -11.86
N LEU A 254 17.29 5.19 -11.13
CA LEU A 254 16.56 4.04 -11.64
C LEU A 254 15.56 4.55 -12.67
N LYS A 255 15.54 3.93 -13.85
CA LYS A 255 14.48 4.19 -14.81
C LYS A 255 13.18 3.71 -14.17
N SER A 256 12.31 4.66 -13.86
CA SER A 256 10.92 4.35 -13.56
C SER A 256 10.32 3.68 -14.79
N ASN A 257 10.01 2.39 -14.67
CA ASN A 257 9.13 1.72 -15.63
C ASN A 257 7.65 2.07 -15.37
N PHE A 258 7.33 2.91 -14.38
CA PHE A 258 6.07 3.63 -14.34
C PHE A 258 6.13 4.69 -15.44
N ARG A 259 5.76 4.29 -16.66
CA ARG A 259 5.42 5.25 -17.71
C ARG A 259 4.08 5.87 -17.30
N HIS A 260 4.14 7.14 -16.91
CA HIS A 260 2.98 8.03 -16.86
C HIS A 260 2.34 8.12 -18.24
#